data_AF-A0A383D2N7-F1
#
_entry.id   AF-A0A383D2N7-F1
#
_cell.length_a   1.000
_cell.length_b   1.000
_cell.length_c   1.000
_cell.angle_alpha   90.00
_cell.angle_beta   90.00
_cell.angle_gamma   90.00
#
_symmetry.space_group_name_H-M   'P 1'
#
loop_
_entity.id
_entity.type
_entity.pdbx_description
1 polymer ?
#
loop_
_entity_poly.entity_id
_entity_poly.type
_entity_poly.pdbx_seq_one_letter_code
_entity_poly.pdbx_strand_id
1 'polypeptide(L)'
;GFEGEVEITGSGWIHLRAVGAPEESFPLDASFAQGFTNPVWIMVGGAPIRDRASAEYGIQWVDKLTEMALEWPDWRSQTEIDHVLEQFQEARALYEELAEEAGRM
;
A
#
# COMPACT_ATOMS: atom_id res chain seq x y z
N GLY A 1 -20.41 8.71 9.84
CA GLY A 1 -19.39 7.83 9.27
C GLY A 1 -19.72 7.62 7.81
N PHE A 2 -18.71 7.39 6.97
CA PHE A 2 -18.92 6.95 5.59
C PHE A 2 -18.90 5.43 5.57
N GLU A 3 -19.86 4.81 4.88
CA GLU A 3 -19.95 3.36 4.71
C GLU A 3 -20.39 3.03 3.28
N GLY A 4 -20.04 1.83 2.82
CA GLY A 4 -20.39 1.34 1.49
C GLY A 4 -20.13 -0.15 1.37
N GLU A 5 -20.82 -0.80 0.44
CA GLU A 5 -20.68 -2.22 0.15
C GLU A 5 -20.06 -2.41 -1.24
N VAL A 6 -19.22 -3.43 -1.37
CA VAL A 6 -18.61 -3.84 -2.65
C VAL A 6 -18.78 -5.33 -2.82
N GLU A 7 -19.28 -5.76 -3.98
CA GLU A 7 -19.38 -7.18 -4.30
C GLU A 7 -17.99 -7.73 -4.67
N ILE A 8 -17.61 -8.85 -4.03
CA ILE A 8 -16.34 -9.53 -4.30
C ILE A 8 -16.62 -10.84 -5.04
N THR A 9 -16.29 -10.86 -6.34
CA THR A 9 -16.55 -12.02 -7.20
C THR A 9 -15.35 -12.98 -7.32
N GLY A 10 -14.22 -12.67 -6.69
CA GLY A 10 -12.99 -13.48 -6.73
C GLY A 10 -11.92 -13.00 -5.75
N SER A 11 -10.85 -13.78 -5.60
CA SER A 11 -9.69 -13.38 -4.79
C SER A 11 -8.97 -12.17 -5.41
N GLY A 12 -8.40 -11.29 -4.58
CA GLY A 12 -7.73 -10.07 -5.03
C GLY A 12 -7.38 -9.18 -3.84
N TRP A 13 -7.37 -7.86 -4.05
CA TRP A 13 -7.18 -6.89 -2.98
C TRP A 13 -8.06 -5.66 -3.17
N ILE A 14 -8.36 -5.00 -2.07
CA ILE A 14 -9.04 -3.71 -2.04
C ILE A 14 -8.27 -2.72 -1.18
N HIS A 15 -8.57 -1.45 -1.37
CA HIS A 15 -7.97 -0.39 -0.59
C HIS A 15 -8.94 0.80 -0.56
N LEU A 16 -9.02 1.48 0.59
CA LEU A 16 -9.89 2.63 0.77
C LEU A 16 -9.06 3.91 0.79
N ARG A 17 -9.45 4.87 -0.05
CA ARG A 17 -8.84 6.19 -0.14
C ARG A 17 -9.87 7.25 0.19
N ALA A 18 -9.51 8.14 1.10
CA ALA A 18 -10.20 9.41 1.33
C ALA A 18 -9.31 10.54 0.82
N VAL A 19 -9.92 11.49 0.10
CA VAL A 19 -9.24 12.68 -0.42
C VAL A 19 -9.96 13.88 0.17
N GLY A 20 -9.20 14.75 0.85
CA GLY A 20 -9.72 16.03 1.33
C GLY A 20 -9.90 17.03 0.20
N ALA A 21 -10.79 18.00 0.37
CA ALA A 21 -10.86 19.13 -0.55
C ALA A 21 -9.51 19.89 -0.55
N PRO A 22 -8.97 20.29 -1.71
CA PRO A 22 -7.67 20.96 -1.78
C PRO A 22 -7.55 22.20 -0.89
N GLU A 23 -8.65 22.94 -0.73
CA GLU A 23 -8.76 24.14 0.12
C GLU A 23 -8.83 23.84 1.63
N GLU A 24 -9.04 22.58 2.02
CA GLU A 24 -9.18 22.13 3.42
C GLU A 24 -7.94 21.35 3.91
N SER A 25 -6.79 21.50 3.25
CA SER A 25 -5.58 20.72 3.60
C SER A 25 -4.87 21.19 4.87
N PHE A 26 -5.13 22.40 5.37
CA PHE A 26 -4.52 22.90 6.61
C PHE A 26 -4.87 21.99 7.81
N PRO A 27 -3.89 21.62 8.67
CA PRO A 27 -2.52 22.14 8.76
C PRO A 27 -1.48 21.32 7.98
N LEU A 28 -1.89 20.36 7.16
CA LEU A 28 -0.96 19.61 6.32
C LEU A 28 -0.40 20.56 5.26
N ASP A 29 0.93 20.71 5.22
CA ASP A 29 1.63 21.44 4.16
C ASP A 29 1.70 20.57 2.88
N ALA A 30 0.54 20.13 2.42
CA ALA A 30 0.36 19.29 1.26
C ALA A 30 -0.83 19.84 0.45
N SER A 31 -0.62 20.05 -0.85
CA SER A 31 -1.70 20.46 -1.77
C SER A 31 -2.72 19.36 -2.04
N PHE A 32 -2.43 18.14 -1.59
CA PHE A 32 -3.27 16.97 -1.79
C PHE A 32 -3.29 16.09 -0.53
N ALA A 33 -4.16 16.45 0.42
CA ALA A 33 -4.37 15.65 1.62
C ALA A 33 -5.14 14.37 1.29
N GLN A 34 -4.50 13.22 1.47
CA GLN A 34 -5.13 11.91 1.30
C GLN A 34 -4.80 10.99 2.46
N GLY A 35 -5.79 10.20 2.86
CA GLY A 35 -5.64 9.09 3.78
C GLY A 35 -6.00 7.82 3.04
N PHE A 36 -5.21 6.77 3.23
CA PHE A 36 -5.34 5.56 2.44
C PHE A 36 -4.94 4.37 3.32
N THR A 37 -5.69 3.26 3.26
CA THR A 37 -5.34 2.03 4.01
C THR A 37 -4.10 1.32 3.43
N ASN A 38 -3.54 0.34 4.11
CA ASN A 38 -2.75 -0.66 3.37
C ASN A 38 -3.70 -1.52 2.50
N PRO A 39 -3.21 -2.17 1.44
CA PRO A 39 -4.01 -3.13 0.69
C PRO A 39 -4.57 -4.21 1.62
N VAL A 40 -5.86 -4.49 1.50
CA VAL A 40 -6.54 -5.58 2.19
C VAL A 40 -6.72 -6.71 1.20
N TRP A 41 -6.02 -7.82 1.46
CA TRP A 41 -6.08 -9.02 0.63
C TRP A 41 -7.33 -9.84 0.92
N ILE A 42 -8.02 -10.27 -0.13
CA ILE A 42 -9.25 -11.06 -0.04
C ILE A 42 -9.02 -12.38 -0.76
N MET A 43 -9.31 -13.48 -0.06
CA MET A 43 -9.28 -14.84 -0.61
C MET A 43 -10.68 -15.43 -0.61
N VAL A 44 -11.19 -15.77 -1.79
CA VAL A 44 -12.51 -16.40 -1.94
C VAL A 44 -12.33 -17.90 -2.16
N GLY A 45 -13.05 -18.72 -1.39
CA GLY A 45 -13.06 -20.18 -1.55
C GLY A 45 -11.74 -20.89 -1.19
N GLY A 46 -10.89 -20.28 -0.36
CA GLY A 46 -9.59 -20.86 0.03
C GLY A 46 -8.57 -20.96 -1.10
N ALA A 47 -8.84 -20.32 -2.24
CA ALA A 47 -7.91 -20.23 -3.34
C ALA A 47 -6.74 -19.29 -2.96
N PRO A 48 -5.48 -19.68 -3.23
CA PRO A 48 -4.35 -18.77 -3.10
C PRO A 48 -4.56 -17.51 -3.95
N ILE A 49 -3.88 -16.43 -3.59
CA ILE A 49 -3.88 -15.19 -4.37
C ILE A 49 -3.14 -15.48 -5.68
N ARG A 50 -3.89 -15.78 -6.74
CA ARG A 50 -3.37 -16.20 -8.05
C ARG A 50 -3.16 -15.01 -9.00
N ASP A 51 -2.59 -13.92 -8.50
CA ASP A 51 -2.31 -12.75 -9.34
C ASP A 51 -0.90 -12.23 -9.12
N ARG A 52 0.02 -12.80 -9.90
CA ARG A 52 1.41 -12.38 -9.97
C ARG A 52 1.53 -10.90 -10.35
N ALA A 53 0.65 -10.37 -11.22
CA ALA A 53 0.73 -8.98 -11.64
C ALA A 53 0.40 -8.02 -10.48
N SER A 54 -0.57 -8.38 -9.62
CA SER A 54 -0.84 -7.62 -8.40
C SER A 54 0.33 -7.64 -7.42
N ALA A 55 0.99 -8.79 -7.23
CA ALA A 55 2.17 -8.88 -6.37
C ALA A 55 3.35 -8.05 -6.91
N GLU A 56 3.63 -8.16 -8.22
CA GLU A 56 4.67 -7.36 -8.89
C GLU A 56 4.39 -5.86 -8.83
N TYR A 57 3.12 -5.45 -8.96
CA TYR A 57 2.71 -4.06 -8.74
C TYR A 57 2.99 -3.61 -7.30
N GLY A 58 2.69 -4.45 -6.30
CA GLY A 58 3.00 -4.19 -4.90
C GLY A 58 4.49 -3.94 -4.65
N ILE A 59 5.37 -4.75 -5.26
CA ILE A 59 6.82 -4.57 -5.19
C ILE A 59 7.22 -3.21 -5.78
N GLN A 60 6.78 -2.91 -7.01
CA GLN A 60 7.11 -1.64 -7.68
C GLN A 60 6.64 -0.43 -6.89
N TRP A 61 5.48 -0.53 -6.25
CA TRP A 61 4.93 0.53 -5.43
C TRP A 61 5.75 0.77 -4.16
N VAL A 62 6.14 -0.29 -3.46
CA VAL A 62 7.00 -0.19 -2.26
C VAL A 62 8.38 0.36 -2.60
N ASP A 63 8.95 -0.04 -3.74
CA ASP A 63 10.20 0.53 -4.25
C ASP A 63 10.06 2.04 -4.48
N LYS A 64 8.93 2.48 -5.06
CA LYS A 64 8.65 3.91 -5.27
C LYS A 64 8.48 4.68 -3.97
N LEU A 65 7.75 4.11 -2.99
CA LEU A 65 7.60 4.71 -1.66
C LEU A 65 8.94 4.85 -0.94
N THR A 66 9.82 3.86 -1.10
CA THR A 66 11.18 3.88 -0.53
C THR A 66 12.02 5.01 -1.14
N GLU A 67 12.00 5.17 -2.46
CA GLU A 67 12.66 6.30 -3.14
C GLU A 67 12.14 7.65 -2.61
N MET A 68 10.81 7.83 -2.58
CA MET A 68 10.19 9.06 -2.11
C MET A 68 10.51 9.36 -0.63
N ALA A 69 10.55 8.33 0.22
CA ALA A 69 10.92 8.49 1.62
C ALA A 69 12.39 8.93 1.78
N LEU A 70 13.32 8.35 1.02
CA LEU A 70 14.74 8.73 1.05
C LEU A 70 14.99 10.14 0.51
N GLU A 71 14.19 10.60 -0.47
CA GLU A 71 14.29 11.94 -1.04
C GLU A 71 13.68 13.03 -0.15
N TRP A 72 12.82 12.65 0.81
CA TRP A 72 12.12 13.61 1.66
C TRP A 72 13.08 14.24 2.69
N PRO A 73 13.31 15.58 2.65
CA PRO A 73 14.32 16.21 3.51
C PRO A 73 13.83 16.44 4.95
N ASP A 74 12.52 16.47 5.18
CA ASP A 74 11.90 16.99 6.40
C ASP A 74 11.38 15.88 7.34
N TRP A 75 12.13 14.79 7.47
CA TRP A 75 11.87 13.80 8.53
C TRP A 75 12.14 14.39 9.91
N ARG A 76 11.31 14.07 10.92
CA ARG A 76 11.48 14.64 12.26
C ARG A 76 12.70 14.07 12.98
N SER A 77 13.10 12.85 12.63
CA SER A 77 14.29 12.20 13.17
C SER A 77 14.74 11.04 12.29
N GLN A 78 16.00 10.63 12.43
CA GLN A 78 16.51 9.42 11.78
C GLN A 78 15.74 8.16 12.21
N THR A 79 15.33 8.08 13.47
CA THR A 79 14.54 6.95 13.99
C THR A 79 13.17 6.82 13.30
N GLU A 80 12.54 7.94 12.92
CA GLU A 80 11.26 7.92 12.21
C GLU A 80 11.42 7.34 10.80
N ILE A 81 12.41 7.80 10.03
CA ILE A 81 12.68 7.25 8.69
C ILE A 81 13.13 5.79 8.75
N ASP A 82 14.00 5.42 9.69
CA ASP A 82 14.47 4.03 9.83
C ASP A 82 13.29 3.08 10.06
N HIS A 83 12.33 3.48 10.93
CA HIS A 83 11.15 2.67 11.20
C HIS A 83 10.21 2.57 9.98
N VAL A 84 10.03 3.65 9.22
CA VAL A 84 9.24 3.60 7.98
C VAL A 84 9.90 2.69 6.93
N LEU A 85 11.22 2.77 6.79
CA LEU A 85 11.97 1.93 5.85
C LEU A 85 11.92 0.44 6.24
N GLU A 86 11.94 0.12 7.52
CA GLU A 86 11.73 -1.25 8.03
C GLU A 86 10.34 -1.79 7.60
N GLN A 87 9.28 -1.00 7.78
CA GLN A 87 7.92 -1.38 7.35
C GLN A 87 7.83 -1.59 5.84
N PHE A 88 8.54 -0.78 5.05
CA PHE A 88 8.61 -0.97 3.59
C PHE A 88 9.34 -2.27 3.23
N GLN A 89 10.43 -2.61 3.91
CA GLN A 89 11.14 -3.87 3.68
C GLN A 89 10.26 -5.09 3.99
N GLU A 90 9.52 -5.07 5.10
CA GLU A 90 8.57 -6.13 5.45
C GLU A 90 7.48 -6.29 4.39
N ALA A 91 6.90 -5.17 3.93
CA ALA A 91 5.88 -5.19 2.89
C ALA A 91 6.42 -5.72 1.55
N ARG A 92 7.66 -5.35 1.19
CA ARG A 92 8.32 -5.82 -0.03
C ARG A 92 8.53 -7.33 -0.01
N ALA A 93 9.02 -7.87 1.10
CA ALA A 93 9.24 -9.31 1.27
C ALA A 93 7.94 -10.10 1.12
N LEU A 94 6.84 -9.63 1.71
CA LEU A 94 5.52 -10.25 1.55
C LEU A 94 5.08 -10.32 0.07
N TYR A 95 5.28 -9.25 -0.70
CA TYR A 95 4.92 -9.26 -2.12
C TYR A 95 5.82 -10.14 -2.97
N GLU A 96 7.10 -10.27 -2.62
CA GLU A 96 8.00 -11.24 -3.26
C GLU A 96 7.53 -12.68 -3.01
N GLU A 97 7.14 -13.02 -1.77
CA GLU A 97 6.56 -14.32 -1.45
C GLU A 97 5.29 -14.61 -2.26
N LEU A 98 4.37 -13.64 -2.33
CA LEU A 98 3.13 -13.78 -3.13
C LEU A 98 3.41 -13.93 -4.63
N ALA A 99 4.41 -13.23 -5.18
CA ALA A 99 4.79 -13.34 -6.58
C ALA A 99 5.41 -14.71 -6.89
N GLU A 100 6.22 -15.25 -5.98
CA GLU A 100 6.80 -16.59 -6.11
C GLU A 100 5.72 -17.68 -6.02
N GLU A 101 4.81 -17.59 -5.06
CA GLU A 101 3.70 -18.53 -4.90
C GLU A 101 2.82 -18.60 -6.16
N ALA A 102 2.54 -17.44 -6.78
CA ALA A 102 1.80 -17.37 -8.02
C ALA A 102 2.56 -17.96 -9.24
N GLY A 103 3.90 -17.98 -9.21
CA GLY A 103 4.76 -18.48 -10.29
C GLY A 103 5.14 -19.97 -10.21
N ARG A 104 4.86 -20.65 -9.10
CA ARG A 104 5.16 -22.09 -8.90
C ARG A 104 4.05 -23.03 -9.41
N MET A 105 3.03 -22.51 -10.10
CA MET A 105 2.00 -23.26 -10.81
C MET A 105 2.30 -23.35 -12.31
#